data_AF-K1SJ78-F1
#
_entry.id   AF-K1SJ78-F1
#
_cell.length_a   1.000
_cell.length_b   1.000
_cell.length_c   1.000
_cell.angle_alpha   90.00
_cell.angle_beta   90.00
_cell.angle_gamma   90.00
#
_symmetry.space_group_name_H-M   'P 1'
#
loop_
_entity.id
_entity.type
_entity.pdbx_description
1 polymer ?
#
loop_
_entity_poly.entity_id
_entity_poly.type
_entity_poly.pdbx_seq_one_letter_code
_entity_poly.pdbx_strand_id
1 'polypeptide(L)' 'MIIVLLDKKKYYEGFTNSKGQIKEGTGVVELLDLTATSADFTENDIIDRYKKMIDCFINYLQKNSLIK' A
#
# COMPACT_ATOMS: atom_id res chain seq x y z
N MET A 1 11.92 9.84 4.39
CA MET A 1 10.94 9.42 5.41
C MET A 1 10.19 8.23 4.84
N ILE A 2 10.59 7.03 5.21
CA ILE A 2 9.99 5.78 4.72
C ILE A 2 8.73 5.55 5.55
N ILE A 3 7.58 5.46 4.88
CA ILE A 3 6.29 5.27 5.54
C ILE A 3 6.08 3.76 5.72
N VAL A 4 6.15 3.31 6.96
CA VAL A 4 5.92 1.90 7.33
C VAL A 4 4.41 1.65 7.40
N LEU A 5 3.94 0.45 7.06
CA LEU A 5 2.51 0.13 7.00
C LEU A 5 1.80 0.37 8.34
N LEU A 6 2.48 0.11 9.46
CA LEU A 6 1.97 0.44 10.80
C LEU A 6 1.59 1.91 10.97
N ASP A 7 2.35 2.84 10.39
CA ASP A 7 2.03 4.27 10.48
C ASP A 7 0.74 4.63 9.75
N LYS A 8 0.41 3.86 8.71
CA LYS A 8 -0.78 4.06 7.86
C LYS A 8 -1.97 3.21 8.26
N LYS A 9 -1.76 2.11 8.99
CA LYS A 9 -2.81 1.17 9.44
C LYS A 9 -3.99 1.88 10.11
N LYS A 10 -3.73 2.78 11.05
CA LYS A 10 -4.76 3.58 11.73
C LYS A 10 -5.61 4.44 10.77
N TYR A 11 -5.04 4.87 9.64
CA TYR A 11 -5.77 5.64 8.63
C TYR A 11 -6.60 4.75 7.70
N TYR A 12 -6.30 3.46 7.62
CA TYR A 12 -7.08 2.49 6.85
C TYR A 12 -8.21 1.87 7.68
N GLU A 13 -7.96 1.52 8.95
CA GLU A 13 -8.96 0.90 9.83
C GLU A 13 -9.86 1.94 10.53
N GLY A 14 -9.45 3.20 10.52
CA GLY A 14 -10.10 4.27 11.26
C GLY A 14 -9.56 4.40 12.68
N PHE A 15 -9.62 5.61 13.21
CA PHE A 15 -9.14 5.89 14.57
C PHE A 15 -9.86 7.08 15.19
N THR A 16 -9.96 7.07 16.51
CA THR A 16 -10.44 8.22 17.27
C THR A 16 -9.23 9.05 17.69
N ASN A 17 -9.24 10.35 17.36
CA ASN A 17 -8.17 11.25 17.82
C ASN A 17 -8.36 11.65 19.29
N SER A 18 -7.33 12.23 19.91
CA SER A 18 -7.37 12.71 21.29
C SER A 18 -8.39 13.83 21.56
N LYS A 19 -9.05 14.35 20.51
CA LYS A 19 -10.14 15.34 20.58
C LYS A 19 -11.53 14.70 20.43
N GLY A 20 -11.62 13.37 20.46
CA GLY A 20 -12.88 12.62 20.37
C GLY A 20 -13.49 12.56 18.96
N GLN A 21 -12.76 13.00 17.92
CA GLN A 21 -13.26 12.92 16.55
C GLN A 21 -12.94 11.54 15.97
N ILE A 22 -13.96 10.91 15.39
CA ILE A 22 -13.84 9.64 14.69
C ILE A 22 -13.35 9.94 13.27
N LYS A 23 -12.23 9.34 12.89
CA LYS A 23 -11.79 9.24 11.50
C LYS A 23 -12.21 7.88 11.01
N GLU A 24 -13.22 7.85 10.16
CA GLU A 24 -13.66 6.63 9.49
C GLU A 24 -12.51 6.03 8.69
N GLY A 25 -12.41 4.70 8.74
CA GLY A 25 -11.49 3.94 7.91
C GLY A 25 -11.84 4.02 6.43
N THR A 26 -10.98 3.45 5.59
CA THR A 26 -11.27 3.34 4.17
C THR A 26 -12.31 2.25 3.91
N GLY A 27 -13.23 2.50 2.98
CA GLY A 27 -14.15 1.46 2.47
C GLY A 27 -13.51 0.53 1.44
N VAL A 28 -12.23 0.75 1.10
CA VAL A 28 -11.49 -0.08 0.14
C VAL A 28 -11.05 -1.37 0.82
N VAL A 29 -11.75 -2.46 0.52
CA VAL A 29 -11.50 -3.80 1.08
C VAL A 29 -10.04 -4.23 0.92
N GLU A 30 -9.42 -3.95 -0.24
CA GLU A 30 -8.03 -4.29 -0.51
C GLU A 30 -7.03 -3.65 0.47
N LEU A 31 -7.32 -2.44 0.96
CA LEU A 31 -6.47 -1.74 1.93
C LEU A 31 -6.67 -2.29 3.34
N LEU A 32 -7.87 -2.73 3.69
CA LEU A 32 -8.18 -3.39 4.96
C LEU A 32 -7.57 -4.80 5.00
N ASP A 33 -7.65 -5.54 3.90
CA ASP A 33 -6.98 -6.84 3.78
C ASP A 33 -5.47 -6.70 3.90
N LEU A 34 -4.91 -5.59 3.39
CA LEU A 34 -3.49 -5.29 3.52
C LEU A 34 -3.07 -5.06 4.98
N THR A 35 -3.91 -4.42 5.81
CA THR A 35 -3.62 -4.25 7.25
C THR A 35 -3.83 -5.52 8.07
N ALA A 36 -4.61 -6.45 7.56
CA ALA A 36 -4.90 -7.75 8.18
C ALA A 36 -3.85 -8.82 7.84
N THR A 37 -3.26 -8.78 6.64
CA THR A 37 -2.37 -9.85 6.13
C THR A 37 -0.89 -9.52 6.13
N SER A 38 -0.50 -8.23 6.12
CA SER A 38 0.90 -7.85 5.97
C SER A 38 1.50 -7.36 7.29
N ALA A 39 2.45 -8.15 7.82
CA ALA A 39 3.45 -7.68 8.77
C ALA A 39 4.29 -6.55 8.15
N ASP A 40 4.88 -5.70 8.98
CA ASP A 40 5.66 -4.52 8.56
C ASP A 40 6.48 -4.76 7.30
N PHE A 41 6.22 -3.95 6.27
CA PHE A 41 7.10 -3.91 5.11
C PHE A 41 8.41 -3.27 5.52
N THR A 42 9.50 -4.03 5.38
CA THR A 42 10.84 -3.48 5.52
C THR A 42 11.16 -2.59 4.31
N GLU A 43 12.21 -1.77 4.41
CA GLU A 43 12.68 -0.94 3.30
C GLU A 43 12.97 -1.78 2.03
N ASN A 44 13.52 -2.98 2.22
CA ASN A 44 13.78 -3.91 1.12
C ASN A 44 12.49 -4.39 0.45
N ASP A 45 11.45 -4.70 1.24
CA ASP A 45 10.16 -5.12 0.68
C ASP A 45 9.52 -4.02 -0.17
N ILE A 46 9.67 -2.76 0.23
CA ILE A 46 9.19 -1.60 -0.53
C ILE A 46 9.96 -1.46 -1.85
N ILE A 47 11.29 -1.57 -1.80
CA ILE A 47 12.16 -1.49 -2.98
C ILE A 47 11.82 -2.62 -3.97
N ASP A 48 11.65 -3.85 -3.48
CA ASP A 48 11.36 -5.00 -4.32
C ASP A 48 9.95 -4.93 -4.90
N ARG A 49 8.97 -4.45 -4.13
CA ARG A 49 7.62 -4.20 -4.64
C ARG A 49 7.61 -3.11 -5.71
N TYR A 50 8.39 -2.04 -5.54
CA TYR A 50 8.52 -0.98 -6.54
C TYR A 50 9.13 -1.50 -7.85
N LYS A 51 10.21 -2.28 -7.77
CA LYS A 51 10.80 -2.94 -8.95
C LYS A 51 9.77 -3.83 -9.64
N LYS A 52 9.07 -4.67 -8.88
CA LYS A 52 8.04 -5.57 -9.42
C LYS A 52 6.91 -4.81 -10.10
N MET A 53 6.52 -3.64 -9.59
CA MET A 53 5.49 -2.80 -10.22
C MET A 53 5.97 -2.24 -11.56
N ILE A 54 7.20 -1.75 -11.64
CA ILE A 54 7.82 -1.29 -12.90
C ILE A 54 7.94 -2.45 -13.88
N ASP A 55 8.46 -3.59 -13.45
CA ASP A 55 8.64 -4.76 -14.31
C ASP A 55 7.29 -5.24 -14.85
N CYS A 56 6.24 -5.23 -14.03
CA CYS A 56 4.89 -5.59 -14.47
C CYS A 56 4.35 -4.59 -15.49
N PHE A 57 4.60 -3.29 -15.28
CA PHE A 57 4.20 -2.24 -16.21
C PHE A 57 4.95 -2.34 -17.54
N ILE A 58 6.27 -2.50 -17.53
CA ILE A 58 7.08 -2.71 -18.73
C ILE A 58 6.64 -3.98 -19.45
N ASN A 59 6.46 -5.10 -18.73
CA ASN A 59 5.96 -6.34 -19.31
C ASN A 59 4.58 -6.17 -19.95
N TYR A 60 3.68 -5.40 -19.32
CA TYR A 60 2.38 -5.11 -19.89
C TYR A 60 2.52 -4.32 -21.19
N LEU A 61 3.33 -3.27 -21.21
CA LEU A 61 3.54 -2.47 -22.41
C LEU A 61 4.23 -3.29 -23.52
N GLN A 62 5.22 -4.12 -23.20
CA GLN A 62 5.88 -5.04 -24.15
C GLN A 62 4.89 -6.06 -24.73
N LYS A 63 4.06 -6.70 -23.88
CA LYS A 63 3.03 -7.65 -24.33
C LYS A 63 2.02 -7.02 -25.28
N ASN A 64 1.68 -5.76 -25.05
CA ASN A 64 0.78 -5.01 -25.91
C ASN A 64 1.50 -4.31 -27.08
N SER A 65 2.81 -4.54 -27.27
CA SER A 65 3.62 -3.87 -28.30
C SER A 65 3.53 -2.34 -28.27
N LEU A 66 3.30 -1.77 -27.08
CA LEU A 66 3.17 -0.33 -26.83
C LEU A 66 4.52 0.37 -26.64
N ILE A 67 5.59 -0.42 -26.52
CA ILE A 67 6.98 0.02 -26.49
C ILE A 67 7.79 -0.87 -27.42
N LYS A 68 8.74 -0.26 -28.11
CA LYS A 68 9.53 -0.84 -29.20
C LYS A 68 10.99 -1.00 -28.76
#